data_AF-A0A6H5I8T8-F1
#
_entry.id   AF-A0A6H5I8T8-F1
#
_cell.length_a   1.000
_cell.length_b   1.000
_cell.length_c   1.000
_cell.angle_alpha   90.00
_cell.angle_beta   90.00
_cell.angle_gamma   90.00
#
_symmetry.space_group_name_H-M   'P 1'
#
loop_
_entity.id
_entity.type
_entity.pdbx_description
1 polymer ?
#
loop_
_entity_poly.entity_id
_entity_poly.type
_entity_poly.pdbx_seq_one_letter_code
_entity_poly.pdbx_strand_id
1 'polypeptide(L)'
;MTELENFIDTHMTNQSSASLYVSGPPGTGKTACLSKIMLKPKFKKAFQIVYVNCTSMKSAAAIYSAIIEELGIEKPKSSKSNKSVIEKYLKGAHKMLLLVLDEMDQLESKNQAVLYSIFEWPSIPDTKLILVGIANALDLTDRILPRLQARCELKPTLLHFKPYTKQQIMEIITERLKEANVLDIFTSTAMQLLSGKVAAVSGDIRKALDIGRRVIEIAESQKMLQSTQNSNSDDNNKNGDDAIRKVDFQEVRSVLNGVYGGSQNVDKAENEFPLQQKLLLCSLMLILNRGRNKNVTVGMLHQVYRKVCQKRKINKLDMSEFVSLCSLIETRGIVKIISKKEARLSKVSLEWDQELLTSALQDKVLSSDIINDVSCL
;
A
#
# COMPACT_ATOMS: atom_id res chain seq x y z
N MET A 1 1.16 -23.32 2.78
CA MET A 1 2.13 -23.62 3.87
C MET A 1 2.77 -24.99 3.66
N THR A 2 1.97 -26.04 3.44
CA THR A 2 2.45 -27.42 3.27
C THR A 2 3.46 -27.60 2.13
N GLU A 3 3.25 -26.95 0.98
CA GLU A 3 4.15 -27.03 -0.17
C GLU A 3 5.55 -26.48 0.13
N LEU A 4 5.62 -25.32 0.81
CA LEU A 4 6.87 -24.70 1.23
C LEU A 4 7.63 -25.55 2.25
N GLU A 5 6.91 -26.14 3.21
CA GLU A 5 7.50 -27.06 4.19
C GLU A 5 8.03 -28.34 3.52
N ASN A 6 7.23 -28.94 2.63
CA ASN A 6 7.62 -30.14 1.88
C ASN A 6 8.86 -29.88 1.01
N PHE A 7 8.96 -28.71 0.39
CA PHE A 7 10.14 -28.33 -0.39
C PHE A 7 11.40 -28.32 0.49
N ILE A 8 11.36 -27.60 1.62
CA ILE A 8 12.51 -27.51 2.53
C ILE A 8 12.84 -28.89 3.11
N ASP A 9 11.84 -29.69 3.50
CA ASP A 9 12.03 -31.04 4.04
C ASP A 9 12.64 -32.03 3.03
N THR A 10 12.24 -31.94 1.77
CA THR A 10 12.77 -32.81 0.69
C THR A 10 14.26 -32.53 0.47
N HIS A 11 14.63 -31.25 0.36
CA HIS A 11 16.03 -30.85 0.18
C HIS A 11 16.86 -31.09 1.44
N MET A 12 16.27 -30.95 2.64
CA MET A 12 16.92 -31.30 3.90
C MET A 12 17.33 -32.77 3.95
N THR A 13 16.41 -33.67 3.58
CA THR A 13 16.63 -35.12 3.57
C THR A 13 17.68 -35.52 2.53
N ASN A 14 17.59 -34.93 1.34
CA ASN A 14 18.50 -35.22 0.23
C ASN A 14 19.87 -34.52 0.35
N GLN A 15 20.04 -33.63 1.34
CA GLN A 15 21.25 -32.81 1.52
C GLN A 15 21.65 -32.05 0.24
N SER A 16 20.66 -31.61 -0.54
CA SER A 16 20.88 -30.95 -1.83
C SER A 16 20.61 -29.44 -1.78
N SER A 17 21.32 -28.70 -2.62
CA SER A 17 21.10 -27.27 -2.81
C SER A 17 19.87 -27.01 -3.69
N ALA A 18 19.16 -25.93 -3.41
CA ALA A 18 18.01 -25.51 -4.21
C ALA A 18 17.72 -24.01 -4.07
N SER A 19 17.05 -23.46 -5.08
CA SER A 19 16.52 -22.10 -5.04
C SER A 19 15.00 -22.12 -5.15
N LEU A 20 14.38 -21.35 -4.27
CA LEU A 20 12.94 -21.12 -4.22
C LEU A 20 12.68 -19.62 -4.31
N TYR A 21 11.77 -19.26 -5.18
CA TYR A 21 11.32 -17.90 -5.36
C TYR A 21 9.84 -17.81 -4.99
N VAL A 22 9.56 -17.03 -3.96
CA VAL A 22 8.22 -16.83 -3.40
C VAL A 22 7.72 -15.45 -3.83
N SER A 23 6.66 -15.42 -4.62
CA SER A 23 6.10 -14.19 -5.17
C SER A 23 4.64 -14.00 -4.79
N GLY A 24 4.20 -12.75 -4.72
CA GLY A 24 2.79 -12.43 -4.53
C GLY A 24 2.59 -11.02 -4.00
N PRO A 25 1.36 -10.49 -4.02
CA PRO A 25 1.08 -9.14 -3.54
C PRO A 25 1.43 -8.98 -2.04
N PRO A 26 1.61 -7.73 -1.59
CA PRO A 26 1.83 -7.45 -0.18
C PRO A 26 0.66 -7.95 0.68
N GLY A 27 0.94 -8.33 1.91
CA GLY A 27 -0.09 -8.75 2.86
C GLY A 27 -0.70 -10.13 2.62
N THR A 28 -0.14 -10.94 1.72
CA THR A 28 -0.53 -12.35 1.50
C THR A 28 0.08 -13.33 2.51
N GLY A 29 0.92 -12.87 3.44
CA GLY A 29 1.47 -13.70 4.52
C GLY A 29 2.73 -14.52 4.16
N LYS A 30 3.45 -14.16 3.08
CA LYS A 30 4.72 -14.79 2.65
C LYS A 30 5.75 -14.88 3.79
N THR A 31 6.14 -13.72 4.35
CA THR A 31 7.10 -13.61 5.46
C THR A 31 6.60 -14.32 6.72
N ALA A 32 5.30 -14.23 7.02
CA ALA A 32 4.70 -14.87 8.19
C ALA A 32 4.77 -16.41 8.11
N CYS A 33 4.50 -16.99 6.93
CA CYS A 33 4.63 -18.42 6.70
C CYS A 33 6.07 -18.89 6.88
N LEU A 34 7.04 -18.21 6.27
CA LEU A 34 8.46 -18.56 6.38
C LEU A 34 8.97 -18.43 7.82
N SER A 35 8.62 -17.35 8.51
CA SER A 35 8.98 -17.16 9.92
C SER A 35 8.45 -18.27 10.81
N LYS A 36 7.20 -18.71 10.59
CA LYS A 36 6.59 -19.82 11.33
C LYS A 36 7.31 -21.14 11.06
N ILE A 37 7.77 -21.38 9.84
CA ILE A 37 8.55 -22.58 9.47
C ILE A 37 9.92 -22.56 10.14
N MET A 38 10.64 -21.43 10.08
CA MET A 38 11.96 -21.27 10.71
C MET A 38 11.94 -21.49 12.22
N LEU A 39 10.86 -21.12 12.89
CA LEU A 39 10.68 -21.31 14.33
C LEU A 39 10.46 -22.78 14.73
N LYS A 40 10.12 -23.67 13.79
CA LYS A 40 9.93 -25.10 14.12
C LYS A 40 11.28 -25.72 14.55
N PRO A 41 11.30 -26.51 15.65
CA PRO A 41 12.53 -27.06 16.22
C PRO A 41 13.28 -28.00 15.27
N LYS A 42 12.54 -28.68 14.37
CA LYS A 42 13.10 -29.54 13.30
C LYS A 42 14.09 -28.77 12.43
N PHE A 43 13.67 -27.62 11.90
CA PHE A 43 14.48 -26.80 11.00
C PHE A 43 15.59 -26.06 11.75
N LYS A 44 15.32 -25.54 12.95
CA LYS A 44 16.34 -24.85 13.77
C LYS A 44 17.53 -25.76 14.13
N LYS A 45 17.29 -27.05 14.37
CA LYS A 45 18.36 -28.03 14.62
C LYS A 45 19.06 -28.50 13.35
N ALA A 46 18.35 -28.61 12.22
CA ALA A 46 18.92 -29.12 10.96
C ALA A 46 19.68 -28.06 10.15
N PHE A 47 19.29 -26.80 10.22
CA PHE A 47 19.85 -25.71 9.41
C PHE A 47 20.64 -24.70 10.23
N GLN A 48 21.57 -24.02 9.59
CA GLN A 48 21.96 -22.66 9.97
C GLN A 48 21.03 -21.72 9.19
N ILE A 49 20.22 -20.93 9.91
CA ILE A 49 19.21 -20.06 9.29
C ILE A 49 19.78 -18.65 9.24
N VAL A 50 19.84 -18.07 8.06
CA VAL A 50 20.22 -16.67 7.83
C VAL A 50 19.02 -15.96 7.22
N TYR A 51 18.49 -14.97 7.94
CA TYR A 51 17.38 -14.16 7.49
C TYR A 51 17.86 -12.73 7.25
N VAL A 52 17.66 -12.24 6.03
CA VAL A 52 18.11 -10.91 5.62
C VAL A 52 16.94 -10.17 4.98
N ASN A 53 16.56 -9.05 5.59
CA ASN A 53 15.59 -8.13 4.99
C ASN A 53 16.31 -7.11 4.10
N CYS A 54 15.99 -7.09 2.81
CA CYS A 54 16.70 -6.26 1.84
C CYS A 54 16.27 -4.78 1.86
N THR A 55 15.13 -4.44 2.48
CA THR A 55 14.67 -3.03 2.60
C THR A 55 15.57 -2.15 3.43
N SER A 56 16.25 -2.70 4.43
CA SER A 56 17.12 -1.93 5.33
C SER A 56 18.45 -1.52 4.66
N MET A 57 18.70 -1.99 3.44
CA MET A 57 19.98 -1.82 2.76
C MET A 57 20.02 -0.56 1.91
N LYS A 58 21.10 0.21 2.06
CA LYS A 58 21.36 1.42 1.24
C LYS A 58 21.83 1.10 -0.18
N SER A 59 22.36 -0.10 -0.40
CA SER A 59 22.91 -0.53 -1.70
C SER A 59 22.82 -2.05 -1.82
N ALA A 60 22.55 -2.55 -3.02
CA ALA A 60 22.50 -3.98 -3.30
C ALA A 60 23.80 -4.71 -2.91
N ALA A 61 24.97 -4.06 -2.99
CA ALA A 61 26.24 -4.68 -2.59
C ALA A 61 26.38 -4.88 -1.07
N ALA A 62 25.60 -4.14 -0.26
CA ALA A 62 25.63 -4.26 1.19
C ALA A 62 25.09 -5.61 1.69
N ILE A 63 24.35 -6.35 0.85
CA ILE A 63 23.82 -7.68 1.19
C ILE A 63 24.90 -8.66 1.60
N TYR A 64 26.06 -8.64 0.92
CA TYR A 64 27.15 -9.55 1.23
C TYR A 64 27.70 -9.29 2.64
N SER A 65 27.75 -8.02 3.05
CA SER A 65 28.17 -7.66 4.41
C SER A 65 27.16 -8.12 5.45
N ALA A 66 25.86 -8.01 5.16
CA ALA A 66 24.79 -8.45 6.05
C ALA A 66 24.78 -9.98 6.21
N ILE A 67 24.97 -10.72 5.12
CA ILE A 67 25.07 -12.18 5.16
C ILE A 67 26.28 -12.64 5.99
N ILE A 68 27.44 -11.99 5.84
CA ILE A 68 28.65 -12.31 6.61
C ILE A 68 28.42 -12.10 8.12
N GLU A 69 27.72 -11.03 8.48
CA GLU A 69 27.38 -10.71 9.87
C GLU A 69 26.45 -11.75 10.49
N GLU A 70 25.40 -12.14 9.77
CA GLU A 70 24.47 -13.21 10.22
C GLU A 70 25.12 -14.61 10.24
N LEU A 71 26.11 -14.85 9.37
CA LEU A 71 26.89 -16.09 9.40
C LEU A 71 27.92 -16.13 10.54
N GLY A 72 28.20 -15.01 11.20
CA GLY A 72 29.22 -14.90 12.25
C GLY A 72 30.66 -15.02 11.74
N ILE A 73 30.90 -14.67 10.47
CA ILE A 73 32.22 -14.73 9.85
C ILE A 73 32.94 -13.38 10.09
N GLU A 74 34.26 -13.41 10.33
CA GLU A 74 35.04 -12.18 10.47
C GLU A 74 34.92 -11.30 9.21
N LYS A 75 34.45 -10.06 9.39
CA LYS A 75 34.30 -9.10 8.29
C LYS A 75 35.67 -8.74 7.71
N PRO A 76 35.91 -8.95 6.40
CA PRO A 76 37.13 -8.48 5.77
C PRO A 76 37.10 -6.95 5.63
N LYS A 77 38.28 -6.32 5.59
CA LYS A 77 38.43 -4.85 5.50
C LYS A 77 37.96 -4.24 4.16
N SER A 78 37.59 -5.05 3.15
CA SER A 78 37.25 -4.59 1.79
C SER A 78 35.96 -5.22 1.25
N SER A 79 35.02 -4.40 0.78
CA SER A 79 33.69 -4.82 0.29
C SER A 79 33.73 -5.76 -0.93
N LYS A 80 34.73 -5.64 -1.82
CA LYS A 80 34.88 -6.55 -2.97
C LYS A 80 35.28 -7.98 -2.56
N SER A 81 35.87 -8.13 -1.38
CA SER A 81 36.24 -9.44 -0.84
C SER A 81 35.04 -10.20 -0.26
N ASN A 82 33.92 -9.52 0.02
CA ASN A 82 32.81 -10.13 0.76
C ASN A 82 32.18 -11.30 0.00
N LYS A 83 31.97 -11.14 -1.31
CA LYS A 83 31.44 -12.21 -2.17
C LYS A 83 32.35 -13.46 -2.13
N SER A 84 33.66 -13.27 -2.28
CA SER A 84 34.62 -14.38 -2.28
C SER A 84 34.73 -15.06 -0.91
N VAL A 85 34.53 -14.33 0.20
CA VAL A 85 34.50 -14.92 1.54
C VAL A 85 33.28 -15.83 1.71
N ILE A 86 32.11 -15.39 1.25
CA ILE A 86 30.88 -16.22 1.27
C ILE A 86 31.07 -17.47 0.41
N GLU A 87 31.59 -17.33 -0.81
CA GLU A 87 31.84 -18.49 -1.70
C GLU A 87 32.84 -19.48 -1.10
N LYS A 88 33.87 -19.01 -0.40
CA LYS A 88 34.80 -19.89 0.34
C LYS A 88 34.12 -20.62 1.49
N TYR A 89 33.25 -19.93 2.23
CA TYR A 89 32.48 -20.53 3.31
C TYR A 89 31.52 -21.61 2.77
N LEU A 90 30.80 -21.33 1.68
CA LEU A 90 29.88 -22.26 1.03
C LEU A 90 30.58 -23.52 0.50
N LYS A 91 31.82 -23.40 0.01
CA LYS A 91 32.63 -24.55 -0.43
C LYS A 91 33.26 -25.34 0.73
N GLY A 92 33.26 -24.77 1.93
CA GLY A 92 33.80 -25.42 3.12
C GLY A 92 32.85 -26.44 3.74
N ALA A 93 33.30 -27.11 4.80
CA ALA A 93 32.42 -27.96 5.59
C ALA A 93 31.52 -27.07 6.47
N HIS A 94 30.25 -26.91 6.07
CA HIS A 94 29.26 -26.16 6.83
C HIS A 94 27.98 -26.99 7.05
N LYS A 95 27.24 -26.63 8.11
CA LYS A 95 25.88 -27.12 8.31
C LYS A 95 24.99 -26.60 7.19
N MET A 96 23.98 -27.36 6.78
CA MET A 96 23.06 -26.94 5.70
C MET A 96 22.52 -25.53 5.97
N LEU A 97 22.69 -24.62 5.00
CA LEU A 97 22.37 -23.20 5.14
C LEU A 97 21.00 -22.93 4.52
N LEU A 98 20.10 -22.33 5.30
CA LEU A 98 18.84 -21.78 4.80
C LEU A 98 19.00 -20.25 4.74
N LEU A 99 19.22 -19.72 3.54
CA LEU A 99 19.34 -18.29 3.29
C LEU A 99 18.01 -17.74 2.81
N VAL A 100 17.41 -16.84 3.58
CA VAL A 100 16.14 -16.21 3.23
C VAL A 100 16.34 -14.72 3.03
N LEU A 101 16.00 -14.26 1.83
CA LEU A 101 16.08 -12.87 1.41
C LEU A 101 14.65 -12.33 1.30
N ASP A 102 14.24 -11.52 2.28
CA ASP A 102 12.94 -10.84 2.23
C ASP A 102 13.04 -9.53 1.45
N GLU A 103 11.97 -9.17 0.76
CA GLU A 103 11.88 -8.01 -0.14
C GLU A 103 13.05 -7.91 -1.14
N MET A 104 13.36 -9.03 -1.79
CA MET A 104 14.49 -9.19 -2.72
C MET A 104 14.41 -8.28 -3.95
N ASP A 105 13.22 -7.75 -4.28
CA ASP A 105 13.03 -6.74 -5.33
C ASP A 105 13.84 -5.45 -5.08
N GLN A 106 14.17 -5.14 -3.82
CA GLN A 106 15.04 -4.00 -3.48
C GLN A 106 16.50 -4.15 -3.95
N LEU A 107 16.94 -5.38 -4.28
CA LEU A 107 18.29 -5.64 -4.78
C LEU A 107 18.41 -5.43 -6.29
N GLU A 108 17.31 -5.07 -6.98
CA GLU A 108 17.31 -4.76 -8.40
C GLU A 108 18.22 -3.54 -8.68
N SER A 109 19.18 -3.74 -9.58
CA SER A 109 20.09 -2.70 -10.05
C SER A 109 20.26 -2.82 -11.56
N LYS A 110 20.76 -1.77 -12.23
CA LYS A 110 20.89 -1.74 -13.70
C LYS A 110 21.60 -2.97 -14.30
N ASN A 111 22.61 -3.49 -13.61
CA ASN A 111 23.40 -4.64 -14.07
C ASN A 111 22.99 -5.97 -13.42
N GLN A 112 22.10 -5.93 -12.42
CA GLN A 112 21.53 -7.10 -11.72
C GLN A 112 22.58 -8.08 -11.16
N ALA A 113 23.86 -7.70 -11.10
CA ALA A 113 24.99 -8.60 -10.84
C ALA A 113 24.92 -9.27 -9.46
N VAL A 114 24.32 -8.60 -8.47
CA VAL A 114 24.13 -9.13 -7.12
C VAL A 114 23.13 -10.27 -7.12
N LEU A 115 21.96 -10.08 -7.74
CA LEU A 115 20.93 -11.12 -7.83
C LEU A 115 21.45 -12.35 -8.56
N TYR A 116 22.10 -12.17 -9.72
CA TYR A 116 22.73 -13.27 -10.44
C TYR A 116 23.73 -14.04 -9.58
N SER A 117 24.63 -13.33 -8.88
CA SER A 117 25.63 -13.98 -8.02
C SER A 117 25.02 -14.82 -6.90
N ILE A 118 23.93 -14.34 -6.29
CA ILE A 118 23.26 -15.04 -5.19
C ILE A 118 22.54 -16.30 -5.70
N PHE A 119 21.83 -16.21 -6.83
CA PHE A 119 21.14 -17.35 -7.41
C PHE A 119 22.09 -18.38 -8.06
N GLU A 120 23.35 -18.01 -8.31
CA GLU A 120 24.39 -18.94 -8.75
C GLU A 120 24.94 -19.81 -7.60
N TRP A 121 24.82 -19.39 -6.35
CA TRP A 121 25.38 -20.11 -5.21
C TRP A 121 24.86 -21.54 -5.03
N PRO A 122 23.55 -21.83 -5.19
CA PRO A 122 23.04 -23.20 -5.10
C PRO A 122 23.61 -24.15 -6.16
N SER A 123 24.14 -23.63 -7.27
CA SER A 123 24.74 -24.44 -8.34
C SER A 123 26.24 -24.68 -8.16
N ILE A 124 26.85 -24.12 -7.12
CA ILE A 124 28.25 -24.41 -6.79
C ILE A 124 28.31 -25.87 -6.28
N PRO A 125 29.23 -26.70 -6.79
CA PRO A 125 29.36 -28.10 -6.37
C PRO A 125 29.66 -28.21 -4.88
N ASP A 126 29.17 -29.28 -4.26
CA ASP A 126 29.33 -29.62 -2.84
C ASP A 126 28.78 -28.59 -1.84
N THR A 127 28.04 -27.58 -2.32
CA THR A 127 27.33 -26.66 -1.43
C THR A 127 26.05 -27.30 -0.90
N LYS A 128 25.67 -26.91 0.32
CA LYS A 128 24.41 -27.31 0.97
C LYS A 128 23.56 -26.10 1.31
N LEU A 129 23.05 -25.43 0.28
CA LEU A 129 22.36 -24.13 0.38
C LEU A 129 20.93 -24.22 -0.16
N ILE A 130 19.97 -23.87 0.69
CA ILE A 130 18.60 -23.56 0.27
C ILE A 130 18.45 -22.04 0.28
N LEU A 131 18.28 -21.46 -0.90
CA LEU A 131 17.99 -20.05 -1.09
C LEU A 131 16.48 -19.85 -1.21
N VAL A 132 15.90 -19.00 -0.38
CA VAL A 132 14.50 -18.56 -0.49
C VAL A 132 14.46 -17.05 -0.72
N GLY A 133 14.10 -16.63 -1.92
CA GLY A 133 13.88 -15.21 -2.25
C GLY A 133 12.41 -14.86 -2.19
N ILE A 134 12.04 -13.87 -1.37
CA ILE A 134 10.67 -13.35 -1.29
C ILE A 134 10.61 -12.01 -2.03
N ALA A 135 9.63 -11.84 -2.91
CA ALA A 135 9.40 -10.56 -3.59
C ALA A 135 7.92 -10.32 -3.86
N ASN A 136 7.57 -9.08 -4.20
CA ASN A 136 6.19 -8.71 -4.51
C ASN A 136 5.83 -8.90 -5.99
N ALA A 137 6.77 -8.63 -6.89
CA ALA A 137 6.58 -8.81 -8.32
C ALA A 137 6.50 -10.31 -8.67
N LEU A 138 5.58 -10.69 -9.56
CA LEU A 138 5.51 -12.07 -10.09
C LEU A 138 6.60 -12.32 -11.12
N ASP A 139 6.84 -11.32 -11.96
CA ASP A 139 7.67 -11.45 -13.16
C ASP A 139 9.15 -11.11 -12.88
N LEU A 140 9.55 -11.00 -11.61
CA LEU A 140 10.93 -10.64 -11.28
C LEU A 140 11.91 -11.67 -11.87
N THR A 141 11.60 -12.96 -11.75
CA THR A 141 12.43 -14.03 -12.29
C THR A 141 12.47 -14.02 -13.82
N ASP A 142 11.36 -13.69 -14.48
CA ASP A 142 11.25 -13.69 -15.94
C ASP A 142 11.92 -12.45 -16.56
N ARG A 143 11.78 -11.30 -15.89
CA ARG A 143 12.35 -10.01 -16.34
C ARG A 143 13.84 -9.88 -16.03
N ILE A 144 14.26 -10.30 -14.84
CA ILE A 144 15.59 -10.01 -14.28
C ILE A 144 16.53 -11.19 -14.47
N LEU A 145 16.03 -12.42 -14.50
CA LEU A 145 16.86 -13.62 -14.51
C LEU A 145 16.70 -14.49 -15.78
N PRO A 146 16.53 -13.95 -17.01
CA PRO A 146 16.38 -14.77 -18.21
C PRO A 146 17.64 -15.63 -18.48
N ARG A 147 18.84 -15.18 -18.08
CA ARG A 147 20.06 -15.99 -18.20
C ARG A 147 20.08 -17.20 -17.27
N LEU A 148 19.40 -17.13 -16.12
CA LEU A 148 19.27 -18.28 -15.22
C LEU A 148 18.24 -19.28 -15.75
N GLN A 149 17.19 -18.80 -16.42
CA GLN A 149 16.20 -19.68 -17.06
C GLN A 149 16.79 -20.53 -18.19
N ALA A 150 17.87 -20.05 -18.84
CA ALA A 150 18.59 -20.80 -19.87
C ALA A 150 19.32 -22.03 -19.31
N ARG A 151 19.59 -22.09 -17.99
CA ARG A 151 20.25 -23.23 -17.35
C ARG A 151 19.28 -23.90 -16.38
N CYS A 152 18.85 -25.11 -16.72
CA CYS A 152 17.85 -25.85 -15.94
C CYS A 152 18.22 -26.00 -14.45
N GLU A 153 19.52 -26.11 -14.14
CA GLU A 153 20.07 -26.24 -12.77
C GLU A 153 19.96 -24.96 -11.93
N LEU A 154 19.85 -23.79 -12.58
CA LEU A 154 19.81 -22.47 -11.94
C LEU A 154 18.39 -21.91 -11.86
N LYS A 155 17.41 -22.59 -12.46
CA LYS A 155 16.02 -22.13 -12.48
C LYS A 155 15.41 -22.30 -11.08
N PRO A 156 15.01 -21.20 -10.41
CA PRO A 156 14.35 -21.31 -9.12
C PRO A 156 12.96 -21.94 -9.28
N THR A 157 12.59 -22.74 -8.30
CA THR A 157 11.21 -23.18 -8.13
C THR A 157 10.34 -21.97 -7.79
N LEU A 158 9.19 -21.83 -8.45
CA LEU A 158 8.32 -20.67 -8.29
C LEU A 158 7.13 -21.04 -7.41
N LEU A 159 6.95 -20.32 -6.30
CA LEU A 159 5.80 -20.47 -5.41
C LEU A 159 5.02 -19.17 -5.33
N HIS A 160 3.80 -19.18 -5.88
CA HIS A 160 2.97 -17.99 -5.92
C HIS A 160 1.94 -17.96 -4.77
N PHE A 161 2.02 -16.92 -3.95
CA PHE A 161 1.00 -16.57 -2.97
C PHE A 161 -0.08 -15.69 -3.61
N LYS A 162 -1.24 -16.30 -3.85
CA LYS A 162 -2.42 -15.58 -4.35
C LYS A 162 -2.99 -14.64 -3.29
N PRO A 163 -3.66 -13.53 -3.69
CA PRO A 163 -4.47 -12.72 -2.77
C PRO A 163 -5.50 -13.57 -2.03
N TYR A 164 -5.83 -13.17 -0.80
CA TYR A 164 -6.81 -13.90 0.00
C TYR A 164 -8.22 -13.78 -0.57
N THR A 165 -8.95 -14.89 -0.57
CA THR A 165 -10.36 -14.92 -0.94
C THR A 165 -11.25 -14.39 0.18
N LYS A 166 -12.50 -14.03 -0.14
CA LYS A 166 -13.49 -13.59 0.86
C LYS A 166 -13.62 -14.58 2.03
N GLN A 167 -13.66 -15.89 1.73
CA GLN A 167 -13.79 -16.94 2.74
C GLN A 167 -12.54 -17.01 3.62
N GLN A 168 -11.34 -16.98 3.02
CA GLN A 168 -10.09 -17.00 3.77
C GLN A 168 -9.94 -15.79 4.71
N ILE A 169 -10.28 -14.58 4.24
CA ILE A 169 -10.24 -13.38 5.10
C ILE A 169 -11.21 -13.54 6.28
N MET A 170 -12.42 -14.04 6.03
CA MET A 170 -13.43 -14.26 7.07
C MET A 170 -12.96 -15.29 8.10
N GLU A 171 -12.38 -16.40 7.65
CA GLU A 171 -11.82 -17.44 8.52
C GLU A 171 -10.68 -16.88 9.37
N ILE A 172 -9.74 -16.14 8.78
CA ILE A 172 -8.62 -15.54 9.50
C ILE A 172 -9.12 -14.57 10.57
N ILE A 173 -10.04 -13.67 10.25
CA ILE A 173 -10.58 -12.72 11.24
C ILE A 173 -11.33 -13.47 12.34
N THR A 174 -12.13 -14.48 11.97
CA THR A 174 -12.87 -15.29 12.93
C THR A 174 -11.93 -16.04 13.88
N GLU A 175 -10.84 -16.62 13.36
CA GLU A 175 -9.82 -17.30 14.19
C GLU A 175 -9.17 -16.34 15.17
N ARG A 176 -8.84 -15.12 14.75
CA ARG A 176 -8.32 -14.07 15.65
C ARG A 176 -9.32 -13.64 16.72
N LEU A 177 -10.61 -13.54 16.38
CA LEU A 177 -11.66 -13.22 17.36
C LEU A 177 -11.89 -14.38 18.33
N LYS A 178 -11.73 -15.64 17.89
CA LYS A 178 -11.76 -16.83 18.75
C LYS A 178 -10.62 -16.82 19.76
N GLU A 179 -9.39 -16.52 19.32
CA GLU A 179 -8.22 -16.44 20.21
C GLU A 179 -8.43 -15.42 21.35
N ALA A 180 -9.18 -14.36 21.08
CA ALA A 180 -9.50 -13.31 22.06
C ALA A 180 -10.87 -13.50 22.76
N ASN A 181 -11.57 -14.61 22.55
CA ASN A 181 -12.91 -14.90 23.10
C ASN A 181 -13.98 -13.82 22.82
N VAL A 182 -13.89 -13.14 21.67
CA VAL A 182 -14.78 -12.03 21.29
C VAL A 182 -15.44 -12.25 19.93
N LEU A 183 -15.91 -13.48 19.71
CA LEU A 183 -16.60 -13.90 18.49
C LEU A 183 -17.82 -13.04 18.14
N ASP A 184 -18.53 -12.57 19.17
CA ASP A 184 -19.82 -11.90 19.02
C ASP A 184 -19.73 -10.43 18.63
N ILE A 185 -18.54 -9.85 18.51
CA ILE A 185 -18.35 -8.42 18.17
C ILE A 185 -18.92 -8.11 16.78
N PHE A 186 -18.72 -8.96 15.78
CA PHE A 186 -19.17 -8.69 14.42
C PHE A 186 -20.42 -9.51 14.09
N THR A 187 -21.42 -8.85 13.51
CA THR A 187 -22.51 -9.57 12.84
C THR A 187 -21.98 -10.33 11.62
N SER A 188 -22.63 -11.45 11.28
CA SER A 188 -22.23 -12.28 10.12
C SER A 188 -22.29 -11.51 8.81
N THR A 189 -23.27 -10.61 8.66
CA THR A 189 -23.43 -9.71 7.52
C THR A 189 -22.31 -8.67 7.45
N ALA A 190 -21.93 -8.06 8.58
CA ALA A 190 -20.82 -7.13 8.67
C ALA A 190 -19.49 -7.78 8.27
N MET A 191 -19.22 -8.98 8.77
CA MET A 191 -18.02 -9.75 8.42
C MET A 191 -17.98 -10.08 6.92
N GLN A 192 -19.10 -10.55 6.36
CA GLN A 192 -19.20 -10.85 4.93
C GLN A 192 -18.98 -9.61 4.05
N LEU A 193 -19.47 -8.45 4.46
CA LEU A 193 -19.27 -7.19 3.73
C LEU A 193 -17.79 -6.78 3.75
N LEU A 194 -17.17 -6.76 4.95
CA LEU A 194 -15.77 -6.40 5.13
C LEU A 194 -14.86 -7.32 4.30
N SER A 195 -14.96 -8.63 4.51
CA SER A 195 -14.12 -9.60 3.80
C SER A 195 -14.38 -9.58 2.29
N GLY A 196 -15.64 -9.41 1.87
CA GLY A 196 -16.01 -9.35 0.45
C GLY A 196 -15.43 -8.12 -0.24
N LYS A 197 -15.53 -6.94 0.38
CA LYS A 197 -15.01 -5.70 -0.20
C LYS A 197 -13.48 -5.71 -0.27
N VAL A 198 -12.79 -6.17 0.76
CA VAL A 198 -11.31 -6.22 0.78
C VAL A 198 -10.78 -7.23 -0.22
N ALA A 199 -11.38 -8.42 -0.30
CA ALA A 199 -11.00 -9.44 -1.29
C ALA A 199 -11.19 -8.95 -2.73
N ALA A 200 -12.27 -8.22 -3.01
CA ALA A 200 -12.56 -7.68 -4.35
C ALA A 200 -11.57 -6.57 -4.77
N VAL A 201 -11.08 -5.76 -3.83
CA VAL A 201 -10.20 -4.62 -4.13
C VAL A 201 -8.71 -4.99 -4.12
N SER A 202 -8.28 -5.80 -3.14
CA SER A 202 -6.84 -6.06 -2.95
C SER A 202 -6.50 -7.48 -2.49
N GLY A 203 -7.33 -8.09 -1.63
CA GLY A 203 -7.03 -9.37 -0.99
C GLY A 203 -5.86 -9.31 0.02
N ASP A 204 -5.55 -8.13 0.55
CA ASP A 204 -4.54 -7.90 1.59
C ASP A 204 -5.16 -8.05 2.99
N ILE A 205 -4.62 -8.98 3.80
CA ILE A 205 -5.14 -9.23 5.15
C ILE A 205 -4.84 -8.08 6.12
N ARG A 206 -3.76 -7.33 5.93
CA ARG A 206 -3.40 -6.18 6.77
C ARG A 206 -4.51 -5.14 6.69
N LYS A 207 -4.94 -4.80 5.47
CA LYS A 207 -6.05 -3.87 5.24
C LYS A 207 -7.36 -4.36 5.86
N ALA A 208 -7.65 -5.67 5.76
CA ALA A 208 -8.85 -6.23 6.38
C ALA A 208 -8.86 -6.06 7.90
N LEU A 209 -7.72 -6.32 8.55
CA LEU A 209 -7.56 -6.16 10.00
C LEU A 209 -7.60 -4.68 10.41
N ASP A 210 -6.96 -3.78 9.66
CA ASP A 210 -6.96 -2.35 9.92
C ASP A 210 -8.38 -1.75 9.82
N ILE A 211 -9.14 -2.15 8.80
CA ILE A 211 -10.54 -1.74 8.65
C ILE A 211 -11.38 -2.31 9.79
N GLY A 212 -11.21 -3.58 10.13
CA GLY A 212 -11.93 -4.21 11.25
C GLY A 212 -11.68 -3.46 12.56
N ARG A 213 -10.42 -3.13 12.84
CA ARG A 213 -10.02 -2.33 14.00
C ARG A 213 -10.70 -0.96 13.99
N ARG A 214 -10.64 -0.23 12.87
CA ARG A 214 -11.24 1.11 12.75
C ARG A 214 -12.75 1.10 12.97
N VAL A 215 -13.44 0.05 12.51
CA VAL A 215 -14.87 -0.09 12.76
C VAL A 215 -15.17 -0.24 14.25
N ILE A 216 -14.39 -1.05 14.97
CA ILE A 216 -14.53 -1.20 16.43
C ILE A 216 -14.28 0.13 17.14
N GLU A 217 -13.22 0.85 16.77
CA GLU A 217 -12.87 2.16 17.38
C GLU A 217 -14.01 3.19 17.20
N ILE A 218 -14.68 3.20 16.05
CA ILE A 218 -15.83 4.09 15.80
C ILE A 218 -17.05 3.65 16.60
N ALA A 219 -17.34 2.35 16.67
CA ALA A 219 -18.44 1.82 17.47
C ALA A 219 -18.27 2.13 18.96
N GLU A 220 -17.03 2.04 19.46
CA GLU A 220 -16.65 2.42 20.83
C GLU A 220 -16.81 3.92 21.08
N SER A 221 -16.32 4.76 20.16
CA SER A 221 -16.45 6.22 20.25
C SER A 221 -17.91 6.67 20.31
N GLN A 222 -18.80 6.04 19.52
CA GLN A 222 -20.24 6.31 19.56
C GLN A 222 -20.89 5.89 20.89
N LYS A 223 -20.44 4.78 21.49
CA LYS A 223 -20.91 4.35 22.82
C LYS A 223 -20.55 5.38 23.89
N MET A 224 -19.33 5.91 23.87
CA MET A 224 -18.86 6.94 24.81
C MET A 224 -19.63 8.27 24.67
N LEU A 225 -20.00 8.67 23.46
CA LEU A 225 -20.81 9.86 23.23
C LEU A 225 -22.25 9.68 23.75
N GLN A 226 -22.83 8.50 23.56
CA GLN A 226 -24.18 8.19 24.05
C GLN A 226 -24.25 8.07 25.58
N SER A 227 -23.22 7.50 26.22
CA SER A 227 -23.15 7.46 27.70
C SER A 227 -22.99 8.85 28.31
N THR A 228 -22.31 9.78 27.64
CA THR A 228 -22.14 11.16 28.12
C THR A 228 -23.42 11.99 27.99
N GLN A 229 -24.27 11.72 26.99
CA GLN A 229 -25.55 12.43 26.81
C GLN A 229 -26.67 11.91 27.73
N ASN A 230 -26.62 10.65 28.16
CA ASN A 230 -27.64 10.06 29.03
C ASN A 230 -27.47 10.37 30.52
N SER A 231 -26.38 11.00 30.94
CA SER A 231 -26.15 11.40 32.35
C SER A 231 -26.99 12.59 32.84
N ASN A 232 -27.86 13.17 31.99
CA ASN A 232 -28.73 14.32 32.35
C ASN A 232 -30.24 13.98 32.39
N SER A 233 -30.60 12.71 32.40
CA SER A 233 -32.00 12.29 32.55
C SER A 233 -32.09 11.17 33.57
N ASP A 234 -32.49 11.54 34.78
CA ASP A 234 -33.00 10.64 35.81
C ASP A 234 -34.11 9.77 35.20
N ASP A 235 -33.89 8.46 35.08
CA ASP A 235 -34.86 7.51 35.59
C ASP A 235 -34.34 6.07 35.67
N ASN A 236 -34.81 5.43 36.74
CA ASN A 236 -34.46 4.09 37.20
C ASN A 236 -34.84 2.97 36.20
N ASN A 237 -34.10 1.86 36.32
CA ASN A 237 -34.22 0.56 35.63
C ASN A 237 -33.58 0.46 34.24
N LYS A 238 -32.36 -0.08 34.21
CA LYS A 238 -32.05 -1.26 33.38
C LYS A 238 -30.94 -2.09 34.02
N ASN A 239 -31.35 -3.29 34.42
CA ASN A 239 -30.51 -4.37 34.89
C ASN A 239 -29.39 -4.70 33.90
N GLY A 240 -28.28 -5.20 34.45
CA GLY A 240 -27.10 -5.62 33.73
C GLY A 240 -27.39 -6.62 32.62
N ASP A 241 -26.90 -6.27 31.44
CA ASP A 241 -25.95 -7.09 30.73
C ASP A 241 -24.98 -6.11 30.05
N ASP A 242 -23.68 -6.25 30.32
CA ASP A 242 -22.62 -5.69 29.48
C ASP A 242 -22.62 -6.43 28.14
N ALA A 243 -23.74 -6.39 27.43
CA ALA A 243 -23.89 -6.95 26.11
C ALA A 243 -22.98 -6.16 25.18
N ILE A 244 -21.89 -6.77 24.76
CA ILE A 244 -20.97 -6.25 23.76
C ILE A 244 -21.82 -5.82 22.56
N ARG A 245 -21.85 -4.51 22.29
CA ARG A 245 -22.58 -3.95 21.13
C ARG A 245 -21.99 -4.60 19.88
N LYS A 246 -22.82 -5.36 19.17
CA LYS A 246 -22.41 -5.97 17.91
C LYS A 246 -22.28 -4.88 16.85
N VAL A 247 -21.18 -4.91 16.13
CA VAL A 247 -20.93 -4.10 14.95
C VAL A 247 -21.87 -4.54 13.84
N ASP A 248 -22.71 -3.60 13.40
CA ASP A 248 -23.67 -3.84 12.33
C ASP A 248 -23.14 -3.40 10.96
N PHE A 249 -23.82 -3.86 9.91
CA PHE A 249 -23.54 -3.58 8.51
C PHE A 249 -23.33 -2.08 8.21
N GLN A 250 -24.10 -1.19 8.85
CA GLN A 250 -24.04 0.25 8.58
C GLN A 250 -22.69 0.88 8.98
N GLU A 251 -22.12 0.45 10.11
CA GLU A 251 -20.86 0.96 10.63
C GLU A 251 -19.70 0.53 9.72
N VAL A 252 -19.67 -0.77 9.35
CA VAL A 252 -18.69 -1.29 8.39
C VAL A 252 -18.80 -0.56 7.05
N ARG A 253 -20.03 -0.35 6.55
CA ARG A 253 -20.25 0.36 5.29
C ARG A 253 -19.73 1.79 5.34
N SER A 254 -19.95 2.50 6.44
CA SER A 254 -19.46 3.88 6.61
C SER A 254 -17.93 3.94 6.51
N VAL A 255 -17.23 3.05 7.22
CA VAL A 255 -15.76 2.97 7.18
C VAL A 255 -15.25 2.53 5.81
N LEU A 256 -15.86 1.50 5.20
CA LEU A 256 -15.47 1.04 3.87
C LEU A 256 -15.65 2.13 2.81
N ASN A 257 -16.70 2.94 2.90
CA ASN A 257 -16.89 4.07 2.01
C ASN A 257 -15.88 5.19 2.29
N GLY A 258 -15.48 5.43 3.54
CA GLY A 258 -14.38 6.37 3.84
C GLY A 258 -13.01 5.90 3.33
N VAL A 259 -12.75 4.58 3.29
CA VAL A 259 -11.45 4.02 2.89
C VAL A 259 -11.36 3.73 1.37
N TYR A 260 -12.42 3.22 0.77
CA TYR A 260 -12.46 2.79 -0.64
C TYR A 260 -13.43 3.58 -1.52
N GLY A 261 -14.27 4.43 -0.93
CA GLY A 261 -15.14 5.33 -1.68
C GLY A 261 -14.34 6.51 -2.18
N GLY A 262 -13.55 6.31 -3.24
CA GLY A 262 -12.91 7.41 -3.96
C GLY A 262 -13.91 8.54 -4.22
N SER A 263 -13.55 9.77 -3.84
CA SER A 263 -14.25 11.05 -4.04
C SER A 263 -15.75 11.16 -3.69
N GLN A 264 -16.44 10.10 -3.29
CA GLN A 264 -17.89 10.14 -3.01
C GLN A 264 -18.23 10.30 -1.52
N ASN A 265 -17.26 10.10 -0.64
CA ASN A 265 -17.35 10.46 0.79
C ASN A 265 -16.35 11.58 1.12
N VAL A 266 -16.40 12.63 0.31
CA VAL A 266 -16.04 13.96 0.80
C VAL A 266 -17.15 14.36 1.76
N ASP A 267 -16.88 14.28 3.06
CA ASP A 267 -17.83 14.58 4.12
C ASP A 267 -18.67 15.83 3.82
N LYS A 268 -19.99 15.66 3.87
CA LYS A 268 -21.00 16.69 3.55
C LYS A 268 -20.91 17.96 4.40
N ALA A 269 -20.01 18.02 5.38
CA ALA A 269 -19.87 19.16 6.29
C ALA A 269 -18.51 19.89 6.21
N GLU A 270 -17.41 19.26 5.75
CA GLU A 270 -16.07 19.89 5.79
C GLU A 270 -15.54 20.39 4.43
N ASN A 271 -16.27 20.12 3.34
CA ASN A 271 -15.82 20.43 1.98
C ASN A 271 -16.80 21.30 1.18
N GLU A 272 -17.55 22.17 1.85
CA GLU A 272 -18.13 23.28 1.11
C GLU A 272 -16.98 24.20 0.67
N PHE A 273 -16.70 24.19 -0.64
CA PHE A 273 -15.71 25.09 -1.22
C PHE A 273 -16.14 26.54 -0.93
N PRO A 274 -15.28 27.37 -0.31
CA PRO A 274 -15.51 28.80 -0.23
C PRO A 274 -15.86 29.35 -1.61
N LEU A 275 -16.75 30.35 -1.66
CA LEU A 275 -17.27 30.91 -2.91
C LEU A 275 -16.17 31.27 -3.92
N GLN A 276 -15.05 31.83 -3.46
CA GLN A 276 -13.93 32.19 -4.32
C GLN A 276 -13.23 30.96 -4.94
N GLN A 277 -13.15 29.84 -4.21
CA GLN A 277 -12.63 28.56 -4.74
C GLN A 277 -13.60 27.98 -5.78
N LYS A 278 -14.92 28.05 -5.54
CA LYS A 278 -15.96 27.64 -6.51
C LYS A 278 -15.83 28.44 -7.81
N LEU A 279 -15.70 29.77 -7.72
CA LEU A 279 -15.56 30.65 -8.88
C LEU A 279 -14.26 30.41 -9.68
N LEU A 280 -13.14 30.14 -8.99
CA LEU A 280 -11.88 29.78 -9.63
C LEU A 280 -12.02 28.46 -10.42
N LEU A 281 -12.57 27.42 -9.79
CA LEU A 281 -12.76 26.11 -10.42
C LEU A 281 -13.72 26.19 -11.63
N CYS A 282 -14.81 26.96 -11.51
CA CYS A 282 -15.73 27.19 -12.62
C CYS A 282 -15.07 27.96 -13.77
N SER A 283 -14.22 28.95 -13.46
CA SER A 283 -13.46 29.71 -14.47
C SER A 283 -12.44 28.82 -15.19
N LEU A 284 -11.78 27.92 -14.45
CA LEU A 284 -10.86 26.94 -15.02
C LEU A 284 -11.59 25.95 -15.94
N MET A 285 -12.76 25.47 -15.51
CA MET A 285 -13.60 24.56 -16.29
C MET A 285 -14.14 25.21 -17.56
N LEU A 286 -14.53 26.50 -17.50
CA LEU A 286 -14.92 27.29 -18.66
C LEU A 286 -13.79 27.35 -19.71
N ILE A 287 -12.55 27.60 -19.28
CA ILE A 287 -11.38 27.63 -20.17
C ILE A 287 -11.10 26.25 -20.76
N LEU A 288 -11.16 25.19 -19.96
CA LEU A 288 -10.87 23.83 -20.41
C LEU A 288 -11.95 23.25 -21.34
N ASN A 289 -13.22 23.60 -21.15
CA ASN A 289 -14.32 23.12 -22.01
C ASN A 289 -14.30 23.75 -23.41
N ARG A 290 -13.70 24.94 -23.56
CA ARG A 290 -13.65 25.68 -24.82
C ARG A 290 -12.26 25.72 -25.45
N GLY A 291 -11.20 25.56 -24.67
CA GLY A 291 -9.81 25.55 -25.14
C GLY A 291 -9.32 24.17 -25.54
N ARG A 292 -8.55 24.07 -26.63
CA ARG A 292 -7.87 22.81 -27.03
C ARG A 292 -6.66 22.47 -26.14
N ASN A 293 -6.15 23.44 -25.40
CA ASN A 293 -4.96 23.28 -24.55
C ASN A 293 -5.35 22.97 -23.10
N LYS A 294 -4.88 21.83 -22.59
CA LYS A 294 -5.12 21.38 -21.21
C LYS A 294 -4.33 22.16 -20.15
N ASN A 295 -3.34 22.95 -20.58
CA ASN A 295 -2.46 23.72 -19.69
C ASN A 295 -2.82 25.21 -19.76
N VAL A 296 -3.37 25.74 -18.66
CA VAL A 296 -3.80 27.14 -18.55
C VAL A 296 -2.78 27.91 -17.71
N THR A 297 -2.38 29.12 -18.09
CA THR A 297 -1.50 29.94 -17.24
C THR A 297 -2.29 30.60 -16.12
N VAL A 298 -1.70 30.74 -14.93
CA VAL A 298 -2.35 31.41 -13.78
C VAL A 298 -2.80 32.83 -14.16
N GLY A 299 -1.99 33.56 -14.95
CA GLY A 299 -2.36 34.89 -15.43
C GLY A 299 -3.60 34.92 -16.34
N MET A 300 -3.74 33.94 -17.23
CA MET A 300 -4.93 33.84 -18.10
C MET A 300 -6.16 33.44 -17.27
N LEU A 301 -5.99 32.50 -16.34
CA LEU A 301 -7.05 32.08 -15.43
C LEU A 301 -7.55 33.24 -14.56
N HIS A 302 -6.66 34.08 -14.03
CA HIS A 302 -7.02 35.25 -13.23
C HIS A 302 -7.83 36.29 -14.02
N GLN A 303 -7.51 36.48 -15.32
CA GLN A 303 -8.26 37.40 -16.19
C GLN A 303 -9.70 36.94 -16.40
N VAL A 304 -9.91 35.66 -16.70
CA VAL A 304 -11.25 35.07 -16.87
C VAL A 304 -12.02 35.11 -15.56
N TYR A 305 -11.38 34.71 -14.45
CA TYR A 305 -11.95 34.80 -13.11
C TYR A 305 -12.43 36.22 -12.77
N ARG A 306 -11.63 37.25 -13.09
CA ARG A 306 -12.01 38.64 -12.85
C ARG A 306 -13.24 39.06 -13.65
N LYS A 307 -13.35 38.65 -14.92
CA LYS A 307 -14.54 38.90 -15.75
C LYS A 307 -15.79 38.22 -15.18
N VAL A 308 -15.66 36.96 -14.73
CA VAL A 308 -16.74 36.20 -14.08
C VAL A 308 -17.21 36.90 -12.79
N CYS A 309 -16.27 37.33 -11.93
CA CYS A 309 -16.62 38.05 -10.69
C CYS A 309 -17.29 39.40 -10.97
N GLN A 310 -16.83 40.15 -11.98
CA GLN A 310 -17.43 41.42 -12.38
C GLN A 310 -18.88 41.27 -12.83
N LYS A 311 -19.15 40.27 -13.69
CA LYS A 311 -20.50 40.03 -14.21
C LYS A 311 -21.49 39.61 -13.12
N ARG A 312 -21.00 38.90 -12.11
CA ARG A 312 -21.81 38.43 -10.96
C ARG A 312 -21.85 39.41 -9.79
N LYS A 313 -21.22 40.60 -9.92
CA LYS A 313 -21.12 41.61 -8.85
C LYS A 313 -20.50 41.06 -7.56
N ILE A 314 -19.52 40.17 -7.67
CA ILE A 314 -18.77 39.58 -6.55
C ILE A 314 -17.41 40.27 -6.44
N ASN A 315 -16.93 40.46 -5.21
CA ASN A 315 -15.60 41.02 -4.95
C ASN A 315 -14.51 40.14 -5.59
N LYS A 316 -13.69 40.76 -6.45
CA LYS A 316 -12.54 40.14 -7.10
C LYS A 316 -11.34 40.13 -6.16
N LEU A 317 -10.51 39.10 -6.26
CA LEU A 317 -9.25 38.98 -5.52
C LEU A 317 -8.08 39.54 -6.35
N ASP A 318 -7.09 40.07 -5.65
CA ASP A 318 -5.84 40.52 -6.25
C ASP A 318 -4.96 39.33 -6.66
N MET A 319 -3.95 39.57 -7.51
CA MET A 319 -3.14 38.50 -8.10
C MET A 319 -2.38 37.68 -7.03
N SER A 320 -1.89 38.32 -5.96
CA SER A 320 -1.21 37.65 -4.85
C SER A 320 -2.15 36.71 -4.10
N GLU A 321 -3.34 37.18 -3.75
CA GLU A 321 -4.37 36.38 -3.09
C GLU A 321 -4.88 35.25 -3.99
N PHE A 322 -4.99 35.51 -5.29
CA PHE A 322 -5.39 34.50 -6.27
C PHE A 322 -4.37 33.37 -6.39
N VAL A 323 -3.08 33.68 -6.36
CA VAL A 323 -2.01 32.66 -6.35
C VAL A 323 -2.09 31.81 -5.07
N SER A 324 -2.32 32.43 -3.92
CA SER A 324 -2.55 31.71 -2.66
C SER A 324 -3.80 30.81 -2.74
N LEU A 325 -4.87 31.29 -3.37
CA LEU A 325 -6.08 30.50 -3.61
C LEU A 325 -5.82 29.29 -4.50
N CYS A 326 -5.02 29.44 -5.56
CA CYS A 326 -4.60 28.32 -6.41
C CYS A 326 -3.84 27.28 -5.60
N SER A 327 -2.91 27.72 -4.74
CA SER A 327 -2.14 26.82 -3.88
C SER A 327 -3.02 26.06 -2.88
N LEU A 328 -4.06 26.69 -2.33
CA LEU A 328 -5.04 26.02 -1.46
C LEU A 328 -5.88 24.96 -2.17
N ILE A 329 -6.10 25.10 -3.48
CA ILE A 329 -6.80 24.10 -4.30
C ILE A 329 -5.84 22.99 -4.71
N GLU A 330 -4.56 23.31 -4.89
CA GLU A 330 -3.50 22.33 -5.14
C GLU A 330 -3.27 21.42 -3.93
N THR A 331 -3.31 21.94 -2.70
CA THR A 331 -3.22 21.10 -1.49
C THR A 331 -4.38 20.11 -1.34
N ARG A 332 -5.53 20.39 -1.97
CA ARG A 332 -6.67 19.46 -2.07
C ARG A 332 -6.52 18.42 -3.20
N GLY A 333 -5.47 18.52 -4.01
CA GLY A 333 -5.19 17.59 -5.11
C GLY A 333 -6.13 17.72 -6.31
N ILE A 334 -6.91 18.80 -6.40
CA ILE A 334 -7.87 19.03 -7.51
C ILE A 334 -7.13 19.52 -8.75
N VAL A 335 -6.11 20.33 -8.51
CA VAL A 335 -5.34 21.05 -9.53
C VAL A 335 -3.86 20.86 -9.24
N LYS A 336 -3.05 20.77 -10.29
CA LYS A 336 -1.59 20.73 -10.20
C LYS A 336 -1.02 22.01 -10.77
N ILE A 337 -0.11 22.65 -10.03
CA ILE A 337 0.54 23.90 -10.42
C ILE A 337 2.00 23.62 -10.74
N ILE A 338 2.37 23.81 -12.01
CA ILE A 338 3.75 23.77 -12.44
C ILE A 338 4.31 25.18 -12.28
N SER A 339 5.03 25.40 -11.18
CA SER A 339 5.65 26.68 -10.84
C SER A 339 6.72 27.09 -11.88
N LYS A 340 6.76 28.40 -12.16
CA LYS A 340 7.78 29.05 -13.00
C LYS A 340 8.42 30.22 -12.23
N LYS A 341 9.50 30.80 -12.79
CA LYS A 341 10.22 31.94 -12.17
C LYS A 341 9.29 33.09 -11.78
N GLU A 342 8.24 33.33 -12.57
CA GLU A 342 7.18 34.27 -12.26
C GLU A 342 5.86 33.51 -11.98
N ALA A 343 5.19 33.86 -10.88
CA ALA A 343 3.93 33.22 -10.47
C ALA A 343 2.84 33.29 -11.55
N ARG A 344 2.80 34.38 -12.33
CA ARG A 344 1.85 34.60 -13.44
C ARG A 344 2.02 33.61 -14.59
N LEU A 345 3.25 33.13 -14.83
CA LEU A 345 3.60 32.21 -15.90
C LEU A 345 3.48 30.73 -15.48
N SER A 346 3.18 30.47 -14.22
CA SER A 346 2.91 29.12 -13.72
C SER A 346 1.73 28.52 -14.48
N LYS A 347 1.79 27.21 -14.72
CA LYS A 347 0.76 26.47 -15.46
C LYS A 347 -0.09 25.67 -14.49
N VAL A 348 -1.39 25.67 -14.76
CA VAL A 348 -2.45 25.05 -13.98
C VAL A 348 -3.04 23.93 -14.83
N SER A 349 -3.04 22.71 -14.31
CA SER A 349 -3.67 21.55 -14.92
C SER A 349 -4.68 20.92 -13.96
N LEU A 350 -5.86 20.57 -14.45
CA LEU A 350 -6.88 19.88 -13.67
C LEU A 350 -6.53 18.38 -13.58
N GLU A 351 -6.48 17.84 -12.38
CA GLU A 351 -6.20 16.40 -12.14
C GLU A 351 -7.50 15.61 -11.91
N TRP A 352 -8.58 16.26 -11.48
CA TRP A 352 -9.89 15.63 -11.32
C TRP A 352 -10.67 15.56 -12.63
N ASP A 353 -11.48 14.52 -12.79
CA ASP A 353 -12.45 14.45 -13.89
C ASP A 353 -13.51 15.55 -13.75
N GLN A 354 -13.95 16.10 -14.89
CA GLN A 354 -14.91 17.21 -14.92
C GLN A 354 -16.27 16.85 -14.29
N GLU A 355 -16.71 15.59 -14.44
CA GLU A 355 -17.95 15.09 -13.83
C GLU A 355 -17.84 14.99 -12.30
N LEU A 356 -16.67 14.58 -11.80
CA LEU A 356 -16.37 14.52 -10.36
C LEU A 356 -16.32 15.94 -9.78
N LEU A 357 -15.68 16.88 -10.48
CA LEU A 357 -15.62 18.28 -10.05
C LEU A 357 -17.01 18.93 -10.00
N THR A 358 -17.85 18.67 -11.02
CA THR A 358 -19.23 19.18 -11.07
C THR A 358 -20.09 18.60 -9.94
N SER A 359 -19.87 17.34 -9.58
CA SER A 359 -20.54 16.70 -8.44
C SER A 359 -20.07 17.25 -7.10
N ALA A 360 -18.77 17.57 -6.97
CA ALA A 360 -18.17 18.13 -5.76
C ALA A 360 -18.55 19.60 -5.50
N LEU A 361 -18.84 20.38 -6.53
CA LEU A 361 -19.22 21.79 -6.40
C LEU A 361 -20.61 22.01 -5.78
N GLN A 362 -21.46 20.97 -5.73
CA GLN A 362 -22.84 20.91 -5.19
C GLN A 362 -23.85 21.92 -5.78
N ASP A 363 -23.44 23.15 -6.08
CA ASP A 363 -24.19 24.22 -6.75
C ASP A 363 -24.24 24.01 -8.27
N LYS A 364 -25.09 23.09 -8.72
CA LYS A 364 -25.28 22.80 -10.16
C LYS A 364 -25.71 24.03 -10.97
N VAL A 365 -26.52 24.93 -10.39
CA VAL A 365 -27.04 26.12 -11.07
C VAL A 365 -25.93 27.17 -11.30
N LEU A 366 -25.18 27.50 -10.25
CA LEU A 366 -24.09 28.48 -10.35
C LEU A 366 -22.98 27.98 -11.30
N SER A 367 -22.61 26.71 -11.18
CA SER A 367 -21.58 26.10 -12.03
C SER A 367 -22.03 26.03 -13.50
N SER A 368 -23.24 25.57 -13.78
CA SER A 368 -23.76 25.52 -15.16
C SER A 368 -23.82 26.90 -15.81
N ASP A 369 -24.21 27.92 -15.06
CA ASP A 369 -24.30 29.29 -15.56
C ASP A 369 -22.92 29.87 -15.88
N ILE A 370 -21.86 29.53 -15.12
CA ILE A 370 -20.50 30.03 -15.40
C ILE A 370 -19.88 29.27 -16.58
N ILE A 371 -20.05 27.96 -16.62
CA ILE A 371 -19.43 27.09 -17.65
C ILE A 371 -20.01 27.40 -19.04
N ASN A 372 -21.25 27.87 -19.12
CA ASN A 372 -21.91 28.21 -20.38
C ASN A 372 -21.74 29.69 -20.77
N ASP A 373 -21.15 30.53 -19.92
CA ASP A 373 -21.03 31.97 -20.15
C ASP A 373 -19.78 32.34 -20.96
N VAL A 374 -19.89 32.18 -22.29
CA VAL A 374 -18.81 32.43 -23.25
C VAL A 374 -18.37 33.91 -23.27
N SER A 375 -19.19 34.84 -22.79
CA SER A 375 -18.86 36.27 -22.77
C SER A 375 -17.72 36.62 -21.81
N CYS A 376 -17.37 35.71 -20.90
CA CYS A 376 -16.32 35.90 -19.89
C CYS A 376 -14.95 35.34 -20.29
N LEU A 377 -14.81 34.65 -21.44
CA LEU A 377 -13.53 34.17 -21.97
C LEU A 377 -12.66 35.33 -22.47
#